data_AF-A0A1D9PSQ5-F1
#
_entry.id   AF-A0A1D9PSQ5-F1
#
_cell.length_a   1.000
_cell.length_b   1.000
_cell.length_c   1.000
_cell.angle_alpha   90.00
_cell.angle_beta   90.00
_cell.angle_gamma   90.00
#
_symmetry.space_group_name_H-M   'P 1'
#
loop_
_entity.id
_entity.type
_entity.pdbx_description
1 polymer ?
#
loop_
_entity_poly.entity_id
_entity_poly.type
_entity_poly.pdbx_seq_one_letter_code
_entity_poly.pdbx_strand_id
1 'polypeptide(L)'
;MDETGFGVGSTQSTCIIIDSTQKSNWKVTAGKQEWITAFEYVNTIGKALLPMIIFKAQNTNSAWIPKDMPQSWQFSTSTNGWTSNSHGLEWLKRVFEPESKKVSGDRPRLLIMDGHSNHITGSFIAFCIEKEIDLLILPPHCSHLLQLLDIAVYGPMKRYHALEVD
;
A
#
# COMPACT_ATOMS: atom_id res chain seq x y z
N MET A 1 1.64 3.44 -8.88
CA MET A 1 2.01 2.71 -7.65
C MET A 1 1.93 3.71 -6.52
N ASP A 2 1.47 3.23 -5.38
CA ASP A 2 1.35 4.05 -4.17
C ASP A 2 1.31 3.14 -2.94
N GLU A 3 1.50 3.72 -1.76
CA GLU A 3 1.43 3.02 -0.47
C GLU A 3 0.21 3.43 0.33
N THR A 4 -0.36 2.50 1.08
CA THR A 4 -1.49 2.80 1.95
C THR A 4 -1.42 2.05 3.26
N GLY A 5 -1.73 2.75 4.35
CA GLY A 5 -1.69 2.19 5.70
C GLY A 5 -3.06 1.82 6.23
N PHE A 6 -3.12 0.72 6.98
CA PHE A 6 -4.28 0.22 7.71
C PHE A 6 -3.95 0.09 9.19
N GLY A 7 -4.81 0.66 10.05
CA GLY A 7 -4.69 0.53 11.50
C GLY A 7 -5.35 -0.76 11.98
N VAL A 8 -4.61 -1.59 12.72
CA VAL A 8 -5.19 -2.78 13.35
C VAL A 8 -6.08 -2.33 14.52
N GLY A 9 -7.33 -2.77 14.51
CA GLY A 9 -8.31 -2.34 15.52
C GLY A 9 -8.79 -0.89 15.35
N SER A 10 -8.44 -0.21 14.25
CA SER A 10 -9.07 1.06 13.92
C SER A 10 -10.44 0.80 13.31
N THR A 11 -11.49 1.30 13.95
CA THR A 11 -12.87 1.25 13.44
C THR A 11 -13.22 2.57 12.77
N GLN A 12 -14.14 2.55 11.80
CA GLN A 12 -14.58 3.80 11.19
C GLN A 12 -15.35 4.68 12.19
N SER A 13 -15.37 5.98 11.89
CA SER A 13 -16.26 6.92 12.56
C SER A 13 -17.70 6.51 12.29
N THR A 14 -18.35 5.95 13.29
CA THR A 14 -19.74 5.51 13.22
C THR A 14 -20.66 6.67 13.62
N CYS A 15 -21.70 6.91 12.82
CA CYS A 15 -22.80 7.76 13.25
C CYS A 15 -23.57 7.03 14.36
N ILE A 16 -23.68 7.64 15.52
CA ILE A 16 -24.45 7.13 16.64
C ILE A 16 -25.58 8.12 16.95
N ILE A 17 -26.78 7.60 17.16
CA ILE A 17 -27.91 8.38 17.68
C ILE A 17 -27.89 8.22 19.20
N ILE A 18 -27.90 9.33 19.91
CA ILE A 18 -27.76 9.39 21.36
C ILE A 18 -28.73 10.41 21.94
N ASP A 19 -29.07 10.23 23.22
CA ASP A 19 -29.94 11.13 23.95
C ASP A 19 -29.31 12.53 24.07
N SER A 20 -30.12 13.54 23.81
CA SER A 20 -29.79 14.97 23.94
C SER A 20 -29.25 15.40 25.31
N THR A 21 -29.48 14.63 26.37
CA THR A 21 -29.05 14.97 27.73
C THR A 21 -27.61 14.56 28.06
N GLN A 22 -26.92 13.81 27.19
CA GLN A 22 -25.53 13.42 27.44
C GLN A 22 -24.55 14.56 27.15
N LYS A 23 -23.63 14.83 28.10
CA LYS A 23 -22.68 15.96 28.04
C LYS A 23 -21.35 15.66 27.35
N SER A 24 -21.01 14.39 27.13
CA SER A 24 -19.78 14.00 26.41
C SER A 24 -19.93 12.63 25.76
N ASN A 25 -19.40 12.49 24.54
CA ASN A 25 -19.58 11.32 23.70
C ASN A 25 -18.23 10.89 23.14
N TRP A 26 -17.78 9.69 23.50
CA TRP A 26 -16.50 9.13 23.05
C TRP A 26 -16.68 7.67 22.65
N LYS A 27 -16.19 7.30 21.47
CA LYS A 27 -15.99 5.89 21.10
C LYS A 27 -14.61 5.50 21.59
N VAL A 28 -14.54 4.65 22.61
CA VAL A 28 -13.26 4.10 23.09
C VAL A 28 -12.88 2.97 22.15
N THR A 29 -11.90 3.22 21.29
CA THR A 29 -11.31 2.19 20.44
C THR A 29 -10.16 1.55 21.20
N ALA A 30 -10.39 0.36 21.77
CA ALA A 30 -9.33 -0.43 22.40
C ALA A 30 -8.46 -1.09 21.33
N GLY A 31 -7.53 -0.33 20.75
CA GLY A 31 -6.63 -0.83 19.71
C GLY A 31 -5.17 -0.67 20.14
N LYS A 32 -4.37 -1.71 19.95
CA LYS A 32 -2.92 -1.50 19.77
C LYS A 32 -2.75 -0.69 18.49
N GLN A 33 -2.08 0.45 18.55
CA GLN A 33 -1.77 1.29 17.38
C GLN A 33 -0.71 0.64 16.48
N GLU A 34 -1.05 -0.53 15.94
CA GLU A 34 -0.25 -1.27 14.97
C GLU A 34 -0.72 -0.90 13.56
N TRP A 35 0.24 -0.61 12.69
CA TRP A 35 0.00 -0.25 11.30
C TRP A 35 0.49 -1.38 10.40
N ILE A 36 -0.31 -1.69 9.39
CA ILE A 36 0.04 -2.55 8.28
C ILE A 36 0.05 -1.68 7.03
N THR A 37 1.14 -1.71 6.28
CA THR A 37 1.27 -0.94 5.04
C THR A 37 1.17 -1.88 3.84
N ALA A 38 0.38 -1.51 2.84
CA ALA A 38 0.29 -2.21 1.58
C ALA A 38 0.90 -1.35 0.46
N PHE A 39 1.76 -1.97 -0.35
CA PHE A 39 2.19 -1.45 -1.64
C PHE A 39 1.22 -1.95 -2.70
N GLU A 40 0.58 -1.03 -3.40
CA GLU A 40 -0.40 -1.36 -4.43
C GLU A 40 -0.03 -0.74 -5.78
N TYR A 41 -0.48 -1.43 -6.83
CA TYR A 41 -0.32 -0.97 -8.20
C TYR A 41 -1.52 -1.37 -9.01
N VAL A 42 -2.00 -0.44 -9.84
CA VAL A 42 -3.05 -0.66 -10.82
C VAL A 42 -2.55 -0.17 -12.18
N ASN A 43 -2.82 -0.93 -13.24
CA ASN A 43 -2.51 -0.52 -14.60
C ASN A 43 -3.69 0.21 -15.27
N THR A 44 -3.47 0.72 -16.49
CA THR A 44 -4.47 1.48 -17.25
C THR A 44 -5.70 0.67 -17.69
N ILE A 45 -5.64 -0.66 -17.62
CA ILE A 45 -6.75 -1.58 -17.93
C ILE A 45 -7.58 -1.87 -16.67
N GLY A 46 -7.19 -1.32 -15.51
CA GLY A 46 -7.85 -1.54 -14.23
C GLY A 46 -7.48 -2.87 -13.57
N LYS A 47 -6.42 -3.55 -14.03
CA LYS A 47 -5.88 -4.73 -13.34
C LYS A 47 -4.92 -4.29 -12.26
N ALA A 48 -5.13 -4.80 -11.05
CA ALA A 48 -4.19 -4.66 -9.94
C ALA A 48 -3.12 -5.76 -9.99
N LEU A 49 -1.90 -5.42 -9.58
CA LEU A 49 -0.91 -6.42 -9.22
C LEU A 49 -1.17 -6.92 -7.79
N LEU A 50 -0.63 -8.10 -7.47
CA LEU A 50 -0.69 -8.61 -6.11
C LEU A 50 0.09 -7.66 -5.19
N PRO A 51 -0.46 -7.29 -4.03
CA PRO A 51 0.16 -6.31 -3.16
C PRO A 51 1.37 -6.92 -2.43
N MET A 52 2.27 -6.04 -2.01
CA MET A 52 3.24 -6.38 -0.98
C MET A 52 2.77 -5.80 0.35
N ILE A 53 2.64 -6.67 1.37
CA ILE A 53 2.16 -6.29 2.70
C ILE A 53 3.35 -6.19 3.65
N ILE A 54 3.42 -5.10 4.40
CA ILE A 54 4.49 -4.79 5.33
C ILE A 54 3.90 -4.71 6.74
N PHE A 55 4.29 -5.64 7.58
CA PHE A 55 3.89 -5.65 8.98
C PHE A 55 4.86 -4.84 9.83
N LYS A 56 4.35 -4.14 10.84
CA LYS A 56 5.17 -3.55 11.90
C LYS A 56 5.72 -4.66 12.81
N ALA A 57 6.88 -5.21 12.47
CA ALA A 57 7.52 -6.30 13.20
C ALA A 57 9.03 -6.38 12.92
N GLN A 58 9.75 -7.13 13.75
CA GLN A 58 11.16 -7.45 13.50
C GLN A 58 11.32 -8.68 12.59
N ASN A 59 10.40 -9.64 12.68
CA ASN A 59 10.40 -10.86 11.89
C ASN A 59 8.97 -11.18 11.43
N THR A 60 8.84 -11.80 10.26
CA THR A 60 7.55 -12.29 9.76
C THR A 60 7.10 -13.48 10.58
N ASN A 61 5.93 -13.38 11.22
CA ASN A 61 5.27 -14.52 11.84
C ASN A 61 4.28 -15.13 10.84
N SER A 62 4.50 -16.40 10.48
CA SER A 62 3.62 -17.12 9.55
C SER A 62 2.18 -17.26 10.05
N ALA A 63 1.95 -17.14 11.36
CA ALA A 63 0.61 -17.15 11.95
C ALA A 63 -0.22 -15.90 11.57
N TRP A 64 0.40 -14.80 11.12
CA TRP A 64 -0.32 -13.61 10.65
C TRP A 64 -0.83 -13.75 9.22
N ILE A 65 -0.37 -14.75 8.48
CA ILE A 65 -0.69 -14.96 7.08
C ILE A 65 -1.73 -16.07 6.98
N PRO A 66 -2.94 -15.80 6.47
CA PRO A 66 -3.95 -16.83 6.24
C PRO A 66 -3.43 -17.94 5.32
N LYS A 67 -3.80 -19.20 5.59
CA LYS A 67 -3.27 -20.37 4.85
C LYS A 67 -3.82 -20.48 3.43
N ASP A 68 -4.97 -19.88 3.18
CA ASP A 68 -5.71 -19.84 1.92
C ASP A 68 -5.26 -18.70 0.98
N MET A 69 -4.21 -17.99 1.37
CA MET A 69 -3.73 -16.82 0.68
C MET A 69 -2.87 -17.18 -0.55
N PRO A 70 -2.95 -16.43 -1.67
CA PRO A 70 -2.20 -16.79 -2.87
C PRO A 70 -0.69 -16.70 -2.61
N GLN A 71 0.05 -17.76 -2.97
CA GLN A 71 1.50 -17.88 -2.72
C GLN A 71 2.34 -16.76 -3.34
N SER A 72 1.78 -16.05 -4.31
CA SER A 72 2.43 -14.97 -5.04
C SER A 72 2.37 -13.61 -4.33
N TRP A 73 1.60 -13.47 -3.24
CA TRP A 73 1.68 -12.27 -2.41
C TRP A 73 3.04 -12.20 -1.71
N GLN A 74 3.54 -10.98 -1.59
CA GLN A 74 4.80 -10.72 -0.93
C GLN A 74 4.56 -10.12 0.45
N PHE A 75 5.36 -10.55 1.42
CA PHE A 75 5.30 -10.05 2.78
C PHE A 75 6.69 -9.60 3.23
N SER A 76 6.73 -8.44 3.85
CA SER A 76 7.94 -7.91 4.45
C SER A 76 7.61 -7.32 5.83
N THR A 77 8.63 -6.87 6.55
CA THR A 77 8.46 -6.36 7.91
C THR A 77 9.32 -5.14 8.15
N SER A 78 8.75 -4.18 8.88
CA SER A 78 9.45 -2.98 9.31
C SER A 78 9.38 -2.81 10.82
N THR A 79 10.52 -2.54 11.47
CA THR A 79 10.59 -2.39 12.93
C THR A 79 9.89 -1.13 13.43
N ASN A 80 9.84 -0.07 12.62
CA ASN A 80 9.17 1.19 12.98
C ASN A 80 7.75 1.30 12.40
N GLY A 81 7.34 0.36 11.54
CA GLY A 81 6.03 0.38 10.85
C GLY A 81 5.97 1.33 9.67
N TRP A 82 7.08 1.98 9.32
CA TRP A 82 7.20 2.84 8.14
C TRP A 82 7.90 2.08 7.01
N THR A 83 7.55 2.42 5.78
CA THR A 83 8.25 1.94 4.59
C THR A 83 9.63 2.59 4.50
N SER A 84 10.59 1.83 3.99
CA SER A 84 11.94 2.32 3.75
C SER A 84 12.32 2.12 2.28
N ASN A 85 13.37 2.80 1.85
CA ASN A 85 13.97 2.66 0.52
C ASN A 85 14.20 1.20 0.08
N SER A 86 14.56 0.32 1.02
CA SER A 86 14.78 -1.10 0.71
C SER A 86 13.50 -1.83 0.36
N HIS A 87 12.35 -1.46 0.96
CA HIS A 87 11.06 -2.06 0.65
C HIS A 87 10.58 -1.69 -0.76
N GLY A 88 10.78 -0.43 -1.18
CA GLY A 88 10.46 -0.02 -2.55
C GLY A 88 11.27 -0.80 -3.60
N LEU A 89 12.58 -0.96 -3.36
CA LEU A 89 13.43 -1.77 -4.25
C LEU A 89 13.07 -3.26 -4.22
N GLU A 90 12.74 -3.79 -3.05
CA GLU A 90 12.28 -5.17 -2.89
C GLU A 90 10.98 -5.40 -3.68
N TRP A 91 10.00 -4.50 -3.54
CA TRP A 91 8.74 -4.53 -4.28
C TRP A 91 8.97 -4.47 -5.79
N LEU A 92 9.84 -3.57 -6.25
CA LEU A 92 10.19 -3.44 -7.66
C LEU A 92 10.74 -4.76 -8.23
N LYS A 93 11.64 -5.41 -7.49
CA LYS A 93 12.30 -6.66 -7.91
C LYS A 93 11.41 -7.89 -7.81
N ARG A 94 10.61 -8.00 -6.75
CA ARG A 94 9.84 -9.22 -6.43
C ARG A 94 8.43 -9.21 -7.02
N VAL A 95 7.86 -8.03 -7.22
CA VAL A 95 6.47 -7.87 -7.66
C VAL A 95 6.41 -7.21 -9.03
N PHE A 96 6.82 -5.93 -9.12
CA PHE A 96 6.54 -5.14 -10.31
C PHE A 96 7.25 -5.69 -11.55
N GLU A 97 8.57 -5.90 -11.49
CA GLU A 97 9.34 -6.37 -12.63
C GLU A 97 8.81 -7.70 -13.18
N PRO A 98 8.72 -8.80 -12.41
CA PRO A 98 8.29 -10.09 -12.96
C PRO A 98 6.83 -10.07 -13.44
N GLU A 99 5.92 -9.41 -12.72
CA GLU A 99 4.50 -9.40 -13.10
C GLU A 99 4.23 -8.47 -14.30
N SER A 100 4.87 -7.31 -14.36
CA SER A 100 4.75 -6.42 -15.51
C SER A 100 5.39 -7.02 -16.77
N LYS A 101 6.53 -7.73 -16.64
CA LYS A 101 7.22 -8.38 -17.76
C LYS A 101 6.36 -9.44 -18.43
N LYS A 102 5.63 -10.24 -17.64
CA LYS A 102 4.67 -11.25 -18.16
C LYS A 102 3.59 -10.63 -19.06
N VAL A 103 3.20 -9.38 -18.77
CA VAL A 103 2.14 -8.68 -19.52
C VAL A 103 2.71 -7.86 -20.70
N SER A 104 3.85 -7.19 -20.49
CA SER A 104 4.43 -6.31 -21.50
C SER A 104 5.28 -7.05 -22.54
N GLY A 105 5.87 -8.19 -22.17
CA GLY A 105 6.92 -8.86 -22.95
C GLY A 105 8.17 -7.97 -23.00
N ASP A 106 8.70 -7.74 -24.21
CA ASP A 106 9.87 -6.88 -24.43
C ASP A 106 9.54 -5.42 -24.71
N ARG A 107 8.29 -5.01 -24.47
CA ARG A 107 7.92 -3.60 -24.59
C ARG A 107 8.37 -2.81 -23.34
N PRO A 108 8.80 -1.55 -23.51
CA PRO A 108 9.05 -0.64 -22.41
C PRO A 108 7.83 -0.51 -21.49
N ARG A 109 8.09 -0.32 -20.20
CA ARG A 109 7.06 -0.23 -19.16
C ARG A 109 7.18 1.10 -18.44
N LEU A 110 6.06 1.78 -18.22
CA LEU A 110 6.03 3.01 -17.42
C LEU A 110 5.58 2.69 -16.00
N LEU A 111 6.41 3.07 -15.02
CA LEU A 111 6.06 3.08 -13.61
C LEU A 111 5.84 4.53 -13.14
N ILE A 112 4.59 4.83 -12.79
CA ILE A 112 4.17 6.11 -12.23
C ILE A 112 4.11 5.97 -10.71
N MET A 113 4.75 6.88 -9.99
CA MET A 113 4.78 6.90 -8.52
C MET A 113 4.83 8.32 -7.98
N ASP A 114 4.47 8.49 -6.71
CA ASP A 114 4.61 9.79 -6.06
C ASP A 114 6.10 10.11 -5.79
N GLY A 115 6.39 11.39 -5.58
CA GLY A 115 7.75 11.85 -5.29
C GLY A 115 8.17 11.64 -3.84
N HIS A 116 7.51 10.76 -3.07
CA HIS A 116 7.87 10.59 -1.67
C HIS A 116 9.30 10.05 -1.55
N SER A 117 10.09 10.70 -0.69
CA SER A 117 11.55 10.57 -0.62
C SER A 117 12.06 9.16 -0.27
N ASN A 118 11.15 8.25 0.07
CA ASN A 118 11.46 6.90 0.53
C ASN A 118 11.47 5.83 -0.59
N HIS A 119 11.35 6.22 -1.86
CA HIS A 119 11.21 5.26 -2.98
C HIS A 119 12.23 5.42 -4.11
N ILE A 120 12.98 6.52 -4.15
CA ILE A 120 13.83 6.86 -5.32
C ILE A 120 15.30 6.88 -4.91
N THR A 121 15.89 5.69 -4.80
CA THR A 121 17.34 5.54 -4.60
C THR A 121 18.08 5.32 -5.92
N GLY A 122 19.39 5.57 -5.94
CA GLY A 122 20.22 5.25 -7.11
C GLY A 122 20.10 3.79 -7.55
N SER A 123 20.03 2.85 -6.60
CA SER A 123 19.83 1.42 -6.89
C SER A 123 18.46 1.12 -7.50
N PHE A 124 17.43 1.85 -7.11
CA PHE A 124 16.08 1.74 -7.68
C PHE A 124 16.08 2.23 -9.13
N ILE A 125 16.63 3.42 -9.37
CA ILE A 125 16.73 4.01 -10.71
C ILE A 125 17.59 3.12 -11.63
N ALA A 126 18.75 2.66 -11.14
CA ALA A 126 19.63 1.78 -11.90
C ALA A 126 18.93 0.48 -12.31
N PHE A 127 18.15 -0.13 -11.41
CA PHE A 127 17.38 -1.32 -11.72
C PHE A 127 16.28 -1.04 -12.76
N CYS A 128 15.59 0.10 -12.67
CA CYS A 128 14.60 0.49 -13.67
C CYS A 128 15.24 0.65 -15.05
N ILE A 129 16.39 1.32 -15.15
CA ILE A 129 17.14 1.48 -16.40
C ILE A 129 17.55 0.11 -16.97
N GLU A 130 18.12 -0.76 -16.13
CA GLU A 130 18.55 -2.11 -16.55
C GLU A 130 17.39 -2.95 -17.10
N LYS A 131 16.16 -2.71 -16.62
CA LYS A 131 14.97 -3.48 -16.98
C LYS A 131 14.06 -2.77 -17.99
N GLU A 132 14.50 -1.67 -18.60
CA GLU A 132 13.67 -0.89 -19.54
C GLU A 132 12.32 -0.46 -18.93
N ILE A 133 12.38 0.01 -17.68
CA ILE A 133 11.27 0.58 -16.94
C ILE A 133 11.49 2.10 -16.87
N ASP A 134 10.63 2.85 -17.55
CA ASP A 134 10.59 4.30 -17.47
C ASP A 134 9.92 4.72 -16.16
N LEU A 135 10.53 5.69 -15.46
CA LEU A 135 10.00 6.26 -14.24
C LEU A 135 9.37 7.61 -14.50
N LEU A 136 8.12 7.78 -14.08
CA LEU A 136 7.44 9.07 -14.00
C LEU A 136 7.13 9.38 -12.54
N ILE A 137 7.78 10.43 -12.04
CA ILE A 137 7.58 10.91 -10.67
C ILE A 137 6.59 12.06 -10.68
N LEU A 138 5.52 11.93 -9.89
CA LEU A 138 4.52 12.98 -9.79
C LEU A 138 5.10 14.20 -9.04
N PRO A 139 4.70 15.44 -9.42
CA PRO A 139 5.06 16.64 -8.69
C PRO A 139 4.69 16.53 -7.20
N PRO A 140 5.53 17.07 -6.30
CA PRO A 140 5.26 17.04 -4.87
C PRO A 140 3.94 17.74 -4.54
N HIS A 141 3.25 17.27 -3.51
CA HIS A 141 1.97 17.80 -3.02
C HIS A 141 0.81 17.76 -4.04
N CYS A 142 0.94 17.00 -5.13
CA CYS A 142 -0.12 16.85 -6.14
C CYS A 142 -0.82 15.47 -6.10
N SER A 143 -0.63 14.65 -5.06
CA SER A 143 -1.24 13.30 -5.00
C SER A 143 -2.76 13.38 -5.09
N HIS A 144 -3.38 14.34 -4.39
CA HIS A 144 -4.83 14.60 -4.46
C HIS A 144 -5.37 15.00 -5.86
N LEU A 145 -4.48 15.28 -6.83
CA LEU A 145 -4.85 15.64 -8.21
C LEU A 145 -4.39 14.60 -9.24
N LEU A 146 -3.23 13.99 -9.02
CA LEU A 146 -2.54 13.18 -10.03
C LEU A 146 -2.37 11.71 -9.62
N GLN A 147 -2.45 11.38 -8.33
CA GLN A 147 -2.30 10.01 -7.86
C GLN A 147 -3.65 9.30 -7.94
N LEU A 148 -3.80 8.48 -8.97
CA LEU A 148 -5.06 7.78 -9.28
C LEU A 148 -5.51 6.86 -8.13
N LEU A 149 -4.57 6.25 -7.42
CA LEU A 149 -4.87 5.36 -6.30
C LEU A 149 -5.51 6.12 -5.13
N ASP A 150 -4.95 7.28 -4.76
CA ASP A 150 -5.50 8.18 -3.75
C ASP A 150 -6.90 8.68 -4.12
N ILE A 151 -7.09 9.11 -5.37
CA ILE A 151 -8.32 9.76 -5.81
C ILE A 151 -9.48 8.76 -5.97
N ALA A 152 -9.21 7.60 -6.56
CA ALA A 152 -10.27 6.71 -7.03
C ALA A 152 -10.35 5.38 -6.26
N VAL A 153 -9.25 4.86 -5.71
CA VAL A 153 -9.17 3.47 -5.23
C VAL A 153 -9.15 3.39 -3.70
N TYR A 154 -8.29 4.15 -3.04
CA TYR A 154 -8.05 4.03 -1.61
C TYR A 154 -9.24 4.44 -0.75
N GLY A 155 -10.01 5.46 -1.16
CA GLY A 155 -11.21 5.87 -0.45
C GLY A 155 -12.25 4.74 -0.34
N PRO A 156 -12.77 4.22 -1.48
CA PRO A 156 -13.69 3.09 -1.48
C PRO A 156 -13.10 1.83 -0.82
N MET A 157 -11.85 1.49 -1.10
CA MET A 157 -11.22 0.29 -0.56
C MET A 157 -11.11 0.34 0.99
N LYS A 158 -10.67 1.46 1.57
CA LYS A 158 -10.63 1.64 3.03
C LYS A 158 -12.02 1.58 3.66
N ARG A 159 -13.06 1.99 2.91
CA ARG A 159 -14.45 1.87 3.34
C ARG A 159 -14.93 0.43 3.39
N TYR A 160 -14.70 -0.34 2.33
CA TYR A 160 -15.08 -1.76 2.33
C TYR A 160 -14.29 -2.57 3.35
N HIS A 161 -12.98 -2.32 3.48
CA HIS A 161 -12.16 -2.96 4.51
C HIS A 161 -12.73 -2.71 5.92
N ALA A 162 -13.07 -1.46 6.24
CA ALA A 162 -13.64 -1.14 7.55
C ALA A 162 -14.96 -1.85 7.83
N LEU A 163 -15.83 -2.01 6.82
CA LEU A 163 -17.10 -2.74 6.97
C LEU A 163 -16.92 -4.25 7.19
N GLU A 164 -15.84 -4.83 6.65
CA GLU A 164 -15.56 -6.27 6.78
C GLU A 164 -14.94 -6.62 8.14
N VAL A 165 -14.26 -5.67 8.78
CA VAL A 165 -13.53 -5.88 10.04
C VAL A 165 -14.24 -5.32 11.28
N ASP A 166 -15.31 -4.54 11.10
CA ASP A 166 -16.24 -4.11 12.17
C ASP A 166 -17.23 -5.24 12.52
#